data_AF-A0A8S2RFK4-F1
#
_entry.id   AF-A0A8S2RFK4-F1
#
_cell.length_a   1.000
_cell.length_b   1.000
_cell.length_c   1.000
_cell.angle_alpha   90.00
_cell.angle_beta   90.00
_cell.angle_gamma   90.00
#
_symmetry.space_group_name_H-M   'P 1'
#
loop_
_entity.id
_entity.type
_entity.pdbx_description
1 polymer ?
#
loop_
_entity_poly.entity_id
_entity_poly.type
_entity_poly.pdbx_seq_one_letter_code
_entity_poly.pdbx_strand_id
1 'polypeptide(L)' 'VILSSFIIADDPCRYQTDKGVIDISSLARTDNKAQYPDKMPASGGGYKYSYNPCKPFTELPSCQGVAACQ' A
#
# COMPACT_ATOMS: atom_id res chain seq x y z
N VAL A 1 -12.30 7.61 32.76
CA VAL A 1 -11.16 6.98 32.06
C VAL A 1 -11.70 5.72 31.40
N ILE A 2 -12.18 5.81 30.16
CA ILE A 2 -12.50 4.63 29.36
C ILE A 2 -11.82 4.84 28.01
N LEU A 3 -10.78 4.04 27.80
CA LEU A 3 -10.00 3.88 26.59
C LEU A 3 -10.93 3.33 25.49
N SER A 4 -11.64 4.20 24.79
CA SER A 4 -12.31 3.84 23.55
C SER A 4 -11.36 4.14 22.41
N SER A 5 -10.28 3.34 22.31
CA SER A 5 -9.60 3.10 21.04
C SER A 5 -10.56 2.35 20.15
N PHE A 6 -11.56 3.07 19.62
CA PHE A 6 -12.34 2.61 18.50
C PHE A 6 -11.34 2.40 17.36
N ILE A 7 -11.00 1.14 17.10
CA ILE A 7 -10.41 0.71 15.84
C ILE A 7 -11.52 0.90 14.78
N ILE A 8 -11.79 2.14 14.43
CA ILE A 8 -12.32 2.47 13.10
C ILE A 8 -11.16 2.12 12.18
N ALA A 9 -11.43 1.44 11.07
CA ALA A 9 -10.43 1.18 10.04
C ALA A 9 -9.68 2.48 9.74
N ASP A 10 -8.51 2.65 10.38
CA ASP A 10 -7.63 3.77 10.11
C ASP A 10 -7.33 3.61 8.63
N ASP A 11 -7.70 4.61 7.83
CA ASP A 11 -7.39 4.59 6.41
C ASP A 11 -5.92 4.21 6.29
N PRO A 12 -5.56 3.07 5.65
CA PRO A 12 -4.18 2.57 5.67
C PRO A 12 -3.18 3.55 5.03
N CYS A 13 -3.69 4.62 4.42
CA CYS A 13 -2.95 5.73 3.87
C CYS A 13 -2.83 6.96 4.77
N ARG A 14 -3.43 6.97 5.96
CA ARG A 14 -3.40 8.12 6.87
C ARG A 14 -2.78 7.72 8.19
N TYR A 15 -1.90 8.57 8.68
CA TYR A 15 -1.27 8.41 9.99
C TYR A 15 -1.39 9.72 10.77
N GLN A 16 -2.05 9.66 11.93
CA GLN A 16 -2.23 10.81 12.81
C GLN A 16 -1.02 10.98 13.74
N THR A 17 -0.46 12.19 13.74
CA THR A 17 0.59 12.61 14.67
C THR A 17 0.09 13.74 15.58
N ASP A 18 0.89 14.13 16.56
CA ASP A 18 0.70 15.33 17.38
C ASP A 18 0.78 16.63 16.57
N LYS A 19 1.41 16.60 15.39
CA LYS A 19 1.64 17.76 14.51
C LYS A 19 0.69 17.83 13.31
N GLY A 20 -0.18 16.84 13.13
CA GLY A 20 -1.11 16.76 12.01
C GLY A 20 -1.22 15.36 11.41
N VAL A 21 -1.87 15.29 10.25
CA VAL A 21 -2.10 14.03 9.51
C VAL A 21 -1.07 13.91 8.39
N ILE A 22 -0.37 12.80 8.33
CA ILE A 22 0.37 12.38 7.14
C ILE A 22 -0.60 11.56 6.29
N ASP A 23 -0.85 12.01 5.06
CA ASP A 23 -1.77 11.39 4.13
C ASP A 23 -1.02 11.00 2.84
N ILE A 24 -0.91 9.70 2.60
CA ILE A 24 -0.26 9.12 1.41
C ILE A 24 -1.28 8.55 0.41
N SER A 25 -2.58 8.85 0.56
CA SER A 25 -3.64 8.36 -0.35
C SER A 25 -3.42 8.72 -1.81
N SER A 26 -2.75 9.83 -2.08
CA SER A 26 -2.37 10.25 -3.43
C SER A 26 -1.35 9.33 -4.12
N LEU A 27 -0.65 8.48 -3.35
CA LEU A 27 0.29 7.49 -3.89
C LEU A 27 -0.39 6.16 -4.23
N ALA A 28 -1.61 5.93 -3.76
CA ALA A 28 -2.33 4.69 -4.05
C ALA A 28 -3.10 4.79 -5.36
N ARG A 29 -3.09 3.73 -6.17
CA ARG A 29 -4.04 3.56 -7.27
C ARG A 29 -5.30 2.85 -6.80
N THR A 30 -6.43 3.22 -7.39
CA THR A 30 -7.76 2.62 -7.10
C THR A 30 -8.28 1.77 -8.26
N ASP A 31 -7.56 1.67 -9.38
CA ASP A 31 -7.96 0.93 -10.57
C ASP A 31 -7.52 -0.54 -10.57
N ASN A 32 -7.30 -1.12 -9.39
CA ASN A 32 -6.83 -2.49 -9.17
C ASN A 32 -5.45 -2.80 -9.82
N LYS A 33 -4.63 -1.77 -10.08
CA LYS A 33 -3.26 -1.90 -10.59
C LYS A 33 -2.23 -1.43 -9.56
N ALA A 34 -1.00 -1.93 -9.67
CA ALA A 34 0.11 -1.42 -8.89
C ALA A 34 0.46 0.02 -9.28
N GLN A 35 0.68 0.90 -8.30
CA GLN A 35 1.27 2.23 -8.53
C GLN A 35 2.70 2.12 -9.03
N TYR A 36 3.45 1.15 -8.49
CA TYR A 36 4.84 0.91 -8.80
C TYR A 36 5.00 -0.51 -9.34
N PRO A 37 4.72 -0.75 -10.63
CA PRO A 37 4.89 -2.07 -11.23
C PRO A 37 6.35 -2.36 -11.58
N ASP A 38 6.71 -3.65 -11.61
CA ASP A 38 7.91 -4.18 -12.25
C ASP A 38 9.25 -3.58 -11.79
N LYS A 39 9.34 -3.13 -10.53
CA LYS A 39 10.55 -2.50 -9.99
C LYS A 39 11.63 -3.53 -9.69
N MET A 40 12.80 -3.36 -10.29
CA MET A 40 13.97 -4.18 -10.00
C MET A 40 14.74 -3.63 -8.79
N PRO A 41 15.30 -4.49 -7.92
CA PRO A 41 16.12 -4.05 -6.81
C PRO A 41 17.43 -3.42 -7.30
N ALA A 42 17.83 -2.32 -6.65
CA ALA A 42 19.06 -1.59 -7.00
C ALA A 42 20.34 -2.43 -6.82
N SER A 43 20.30 -3.44 -5.95
CA SER A 43 21.40 -4.39 -5.71
C SER A 43 21.67 -5.33 -6.89
N GLY A 44 20.85 -5.27 -7.95
CA GLY A 44 20.88 -6.25 -9.03
C GLY A 44 20.17 -7.54 -8.60
N GLY A 45 19.29 -8.02 -9.47
CA GLY A 45 18.50 -9.23 -9.27
C GLY A 45 17.49 -9.36 -10.42
N GLY A 46 17.29 -10.57 -10.93
CA GLY A 46 16.34 -10.83 -12.03
C GLY A 46 14.87 -10.74 -11.62
N TYR A 47 14.59 -10.54 -10.33
CA TYR A 47 13.25 -10.42 -9.79
C TYR A 47 12.72 -8.98 -9.92
N LYS A 48 11.44 -8.87 -10.20
CA LYS A 48 10.72 -7.61 -10.26
C LYS A 48 9.71 -7.58 -9.12
N TYR A 49 9.38 -6.39 -8.65
CA TYR A 49 8.37 -6.22 -7.62
C TYR A 49 7.35 -5.19 -8.05
N SER A 50 6.09 -5.53 -7.88
CA SER A 50 4.96 -4.62 -8.06
C SER A 50 4.39 -4.25 -6.69
N TYR A 51 4.11 -2.96 -6.45
CA TYR A 51 3.58 -2.46 -5.17
C TYR A 51 2.48 -1.41 -5.37
N ASN A 52 1.45 -1.48 -4.53
CA ASN A 52 0.44 -0.43 -4.39
C ASN A 52 0.26 -0.07 -2.91
N PRO A 53 0.55 1.16 -2.48
CA PRO A 53 0.24 1.61 -1.13
C PRO A 53 -1.26 1.51 -0.85
N CYS A 54 -1.63 1.05 0.35
CA CYS A 54 -2.97 1.16 0.96
C CYS A 54 -4.16 0.47 0.27
N LYS A 55 -4.10 0.23 -1.03
CA LYS A 55 -5.16 -0.38 -1.83
C LYS A 55 -4.62 -1.66 -2.47
N PRO A 56 -5.35 -2.78 -2.36
CA PRO A 56 -4.94 -4.01 -3.01
C PRO A 56 -4.94 -3.86 -4.54
N PHE A 57 -4.10 -4.64 -5.21
CA PHE A 57 -4.10 -4.77 -6.66
C PHE A 57 -4.08 -6.24 -7.07
N THR A 58 -4.33 -6.50 -8.35
CA THR A 58 -4.28 -7.83 -8.94
C THR A 58 -3.41 -7.84 -10.19
N GLU A 59 -2.46 -8.75 -10.23
CA GLU A 59 -1.56 -9.01 -11.37
C GLU A 59 -1.63 -10.51 -11.69
N LEU A 60 -2.30 -10.82 -12.79
CA LEU A 60 -2.56 -12.20 -13.19
C LEU A 60 -1.30 -12.85 -13.78
N PRO A 61 -1.06 -14.15 -13.53
CA PRO A 61 -1.95 -15.09 -12.84
C PRO A 61 -1.75 -15.20 -11.32
N SER A 62 -0.63 -14.72 -10.78
CA SER A 62 -0.12 -15.14 -9.47
C SER A 62 -0.56 -14.27 -8.29
N CYS A 63 -0.80 -12.98 -8.52
CA CYS A 63 -0.97 -12.00 -7.45
C CYS A 63 -2.40 -11.46 -7.44
N GLN A 64 -3.18 -11.82 -6.43
CA GLN A 64 -4.61 -11.50 -6.36
C GLN A 64 -4.95 -10.80 -5.05
N GLY A 65 -5.41 -9.55 -5.15
CA GLY A 65 -5.78 -8.75 -3.98
C GLY A 65 -4.63 -8.47 -3.01
N VAL A 66 -3.41 -8.34 -3.52
CA VAL A 66 -2.19 -8.16 -2.69
C VAL A 66 -1.77 -6.69 -2.63
N ALA A 67 -0.99 -6.34 -1.60
CA ALA A 67 -0.33 -5.03 -1.52
C ALA A 67 1.00 -4.99 -2.27
N ALA A 68 1.68 -6.15 -2.40
CA ALA A 68 2.94 -6.32 -3.12
C ALA A 68 2.99 -7.67 -3.84
N CYS A 69 3.72 -7.75 -4.95
CA CYS A 69 3.91 -8.95 -5.78
C CYS A 69 5.37 -9.04 -6.23
N GLN A 70 5.89 -10.26 -6.42
CA GLN A 70 7.23 -10.57 -6.95
C GLN A 70 7.10 -11.39 -8.25
#